data_AF-A0A5V3HH91-F1
#
_entry.id   AF-A0A5V3HH91-F1
#
_cell.length_a   1.000
_cell.length_b   1.000
_cell.length_c   1.000
_cell.angle_alpha   90.00
_cell.angle_beta   90.00
_cell.angle_gamma   90.00
#
_symmetry.space_group_name_H-M   'P 1'
#
loop_
_entity.id
_entity.type
_entity.pdbx_description
1 polymer ?
#
loop_
_entity_poly.entity_id
_entity_poly.type
_entity_poly.pdbx_seq_one_letter_code
_entity_poly.pdbx_strand_id
1 'polypeptide(L)'
;AQDDILMTVMLWRLDTGDIAGALEIARYALKYGLTMPGKHRRTPPYMFTEEVALAAMRAHAAGEPVDPRLLTDTLELTATADMPDEVRAKLHKITGLFLRDAGDAAGALAHLQRATQLDCQAGVKKEIERLERELKPKPEPQPKAATRAPRKTRSVTPAKRGRPKKKAS
;
A
#
# COMPACT_ATOMS: atom_id res chain seq x y z
N ALA A 1 -37.40 3.09 -21.04
CA ALA A 1 -37.25 4.26 -20.14
C ALA A 1 -36.04 4.01 -19.25
N GLN A 2 -35.32 5.05 -18.85
CA GLN A 2 -34.23 4.95 -17.87
C GLN A 2 -34.82 4.61 -16.49
N ASP A 3 -34.15 3.75 -15.73
CA ASP A 3 -34.55 3.38 -14.37
C ASP A 3 -33.81 4.24 -13.34
N ASP A 4 -34.35 5.44 -13.07
CA ASP A 4 -33.75 6.39 -12.13
C ASP A 4 -33.78 5.88 -10.69
N ILE A 5 -34.81 5.09 -10.32
CA ILE A 5 -34.94 4.53 -8.98
C ILE A 5 -33.79 3.56 -8.73
N LEU A 6 -33.51 2.67 -9.69
CA LEU A 6 -32.40 1.72 -9.59
C LEU A 6 -31.05 2.45 -9.40
N MET A 7 -30.82 3.53 -10.14
CA MET A 7 -29.59 4.31 -10.02
C MET A 7 -29.50 5.09 -8.70
N THR A 8 -30.61 5.59 -8.17
CA THR A 8 -30.66 6.20 -6.83
C THR A 8 -30.42 5.15 -5.74
N VAL A 9 -30.95 3.94 -5.88
CA VAL A 9 -30.69 2.84 -4.93
C VAL A 9 -29.21 2.47 -4.92
N MET A 10 -28.53 2.46 -6.08
CA MET A 10 -27.08 2.23 -6.15
C MET A 10 -26.30 3.23 -5.28
N LEU A 11 -26.67 4.52 -5.32
CA LEU A 11 -26.08 5.56 -4.48
C LEU A 11 -26.34 5.34 -3.00
N TRP A 12 -27.60 5.09 -2.62
CA TRP A 12 -27.95 4.87 -1.21
C TRP A 12 -27.24 3.66 -0.60
N ARG A 13 -27.01 2.62 -1.39
CA ARG A 13 -26.21 1.47 -0.93
C ARG A 13 -24.79 1.90 -0.59
N LEU A 14 -24.15 2.72 -1.41
CA LEU A 14 -22.81 3.27 -1.14
C LEU A 14 -22.80 4.23 0.07
N ASP A 15 -23.86 5.02 0.28
CA ASP A 15 -24.01 5.88 1.46
C ASP A 15 -23.97 5.05 2.75
N THR A 16 -24.55 3.85 2.73
CA THR A 16 -24.56 2.90 3.85
C THR A 16 -23.36 1.93 3.89
N GLY A 17 -22.44 2.01 2.92
CA GLY A 17 -21.28 1.12 2.83
C GLY A 17 -21.54 -0.25 2.17
N ASP A 18 -22.73 -0.51 1.64
CA ASP A 18 -23.06 -1.73 0.89
C ASP A 18 -22.47 -1.68 -0.54
N ILE A 19 -21.15 -1.84 -0.63
CA ILE A 19 -20.40 -1.85 -1.89
C ILE A 19 -20.81 -3.04 -2.76
N ALA A 20 -21.03 -4.21 -2.16
CA ALA A 20 -21.39 -5.43 -2.90
C ALA A 20 -22.74 -5.25 -3.62
N GLY A 21 -23.76 -4.77 -2.93
CA GLY A 21 -25.07 -4.51 -3.51
C GLY A 21 -25.06 -3.39 -4.55
N ALA A 22 -24.23 -2.36 -4.36
CA ALA A 22 -24.05 -1.30 -5.35
C ALA A 22 -23.35 -1.81 -6.62
N LEU A 23 -22.35 -2.69 -6.48
CA LEU A 23 -21.60 -3.26 -7.59
C LEU A 23 -22.49 -4.11 -8.51
N GLU A 24 -23.43 -4.89 -7.96
CA GLU A 24 -24.41 -5.64 -8.76
C GLU A 24 -25.27 -4.72 -9.64
N ILE A 25 -25.71 -3.58 -9.09
CA ILE A 25 -26.45 -2.58 -9.87
C ILE A 25 -25.54 -1.93 -10.91
N ALA A 26 -24.30 -1.59 -10.55
CA ALA A 26 -23.34 -0.97 -11.45
C ALA A 26 -23.02 -1.85 -12.67
N ARG A 27 -22.86 -3.17 -12.49
CA ARG A 27 -22.65 -4.11 -13.62
C ARG A 27 -23.79 -4.03 -14.63
N TYR A 28 -25.03 -4.00 -14.16
CA TYR A 28 -26.20 -3.82 -15.02
C TYR A 28 -26.21 -2.43 -15.67
N ALA A 29 -26.07 -1.38 -14.86
CA ALA A 29 -26.14 0.01 -15.31
C ALA A 29 -25.13 0.33 -16.42
N LEU A 30 -23.87 -0.09 -16.24
CA LEU A 30 -22.79 0.17 -17.19
C LEU A 30 -22.96 -0.68 -18.47
N LYS A 31 -23.40 -1.94 -18.34
CA LYS A 31 -23.66 -2.81 -19.50
C LYS A 31 -24.74 -2.25 -20.42
N TYR A 32 -25.79 -1.64 -19.86
CA TYR A 32 -26.92 -1.12 -20.62
C TYR A 32 -26.90 0.40 -20.80
N GLY A 33 -25.82 1.07 -20.41
CA GLY A 33 -25.63 2.51 -20.64
C GLY A 33 -26.64 3.39 -19.89
N LEU A 34 -27.06 2.99 -18.69
CA LEU A 34 -27.90 3.84 -17.84
C LEU A 34 -27.16 5.12 -17.48
N THR A 35 -27.89 6.21 -17.29
CA THR A 35 -27.31 7.50 -16.85
C THR A 35 -27.59 7.76 -15.38
N MET A 36 -26.84 8.69 -14.80
CA MET A 36 -27.06 9.14 -13.43
C MET A 36 -28.40 9.90 -13.31
N PRO A 37 -29.18 9.70 -12.22
CA PRO A 37 -30.43 10.41 -12.00
C PRO A 37 -30.20 11.90 -11.80
N GLY A 38 -31.21 12.72 -12.10
CA GLY A 38 -31.12 14.18 -11.94
C GLY A 38 -30.17 14.85 -12.93
N LYS A 39 -29.58 15.98 -12.53
CA LYS A 39 -28.70 16.82 -13.39
C LYS A 39 -27.21 16.62 -13.08
N HIS A 40 -26.82 15.40 -12.71
CA HIS A 40 -25.41 15.12 -12.44
C HIS A 40 -24.57 15.27 -13.71
N ARG A 41 -23.42 15.96 -13.58
CA ARG A 41 -22.47 16.14 -14.69
C ARG A 41 -21.52 14.95 -14.86
N ARG A 42 -21.37 14.12 -13.83
CA ARG A 42 -20.49 12.95 -13.83
C ARG A 42 -21.17 11.78 -14.54
N THR A 43 -20.39 11.04 -15.30
CA THR A 43 -20.85 9.77 -15.89
C THR A 43 -21.07 8.73 -14.78
N PRO A 44 -21.94 7.73 -14.99
CA PRO A 44 -22.13 6.64 -14.03
C PRO A 44 -20.83 5.96 -13.56
N PRO A 45 -19.89 5.55 -14.44
CA PRO A 45 -18.67 4.89 -13.97
C PRO A 45 -17.73 5.84 -13.19
N TYR A 46 -17.68 7.13 -13.52
CA TYR A 46 -16.97 8.12 -12.70
C TYR A 46 -17.61 8.16 -11.31
N MET A 47 -18.89 8.52 -11.24
CA MET A 47 -19.59 8.64 -9.96
C MET A 47 -19.39 7.37 -9.12
N PHE A 48 -19.67 6.20 -9.70
CA PHE A 48 -19.57 4.92 -9.01
C PHE A 48 -18.18 4.66 -8.44
N THR A 49 -17.12 4.89 -9.23
CA THR A 49 -15.73 4.69 -8.77
C THR A 49 -15.39 5.61 -7.60
N GLU A 50 -15.82 6.88 -7.68
CA GLU A 50 -15.56 7.85 -6.62
C GLU A 50 -16.28 7.47 -5.31
N GLU A 51 -17.56 7.13 -5.40
CA GLU A 51 -18.37 6.79 -4.21
C GLU A 51 -17.94 5.46 -3.58
N VAL A 52 -17.54 4.44 -4.37
CA VAL A 52 -16.93 3.21 -3.83
C VAL A 52 -15.64 3.52 -3.08
N ALA A 53 -14.77 4.35 -3.66
CA ALA A 53 -13.52 4.73 -2.99
C ALA A 53 -13.79 5.48 -1.68
N LEU A 54 -14.77 6.39 -1.66
CA LEU A 54 -15.18 7.12 -0.45
C LEU A 54 -15.79 6.19 0.61
N ALA A 55 -16.67 5.27 0.21
CA ALA A 55 -17.26 4.28 1.11
C ALA A 55 -16.19 3.39 1.76
N ALA A 56 -15.26 2.85 0.96
CA ALA A 56 -14.15 2.04 1.45
C ALA A 56 -13.21 2.84 2.37
N MET A 57 -12.95 4.11 2.07
CA MET A 57 -12.16 4.98 2.94
C MET A 57 -12.82 5.21 4.30
N ARG A 58 -14.15 5.41 4.33
CA ARG A 58 -14.91 5.52 5.58
C ARG A 58 -14.81 4.23 6.40
N ALA A 59 -15.04 3.08 5.75
CA ALA A 59 -14.95 1.77 6.41
C ALA A 59 -13.55 1.51 7.00
N HIS A 60 -12.49 1.73 6.22
CA HIS A 60 -11.11 1.57 6.71
C HIS A 60 -10.81 2.53 7.88
N ALA A 61 -11.27 3.78 7.83
CA ALA A 61 -11.11 4.73 8.93
C ALA A 61 -11.86 4.30 10.21
N ALA A 62 -12.99 3.60 10.05
CA ALA A 62 -13.75 3.02 11.15
C ALA A 62 -13.22 1.67 11.64
N GLY A 63 -12.21 1.09 10.97
CA GLY A 63 -11.73 -0.26 11.25
C GLY A 63 -12.72 -1.35 10.82
N GLU A 64 -13.67 -1.03 9.94
CA GLU A 64 -14.65 -1.96 9.40
C GLU A 64 -14.05 -2.75 8.24
N PRO A 65 -14.31 -4.06 8.16
CA PRO A 65 -13.78 -4.88 7.09
C PRO A 65 -14.51 -4.60 5.78
N VAL A 66 -13.75 -4.50 4.69
CA VAL A 66 -14.24 -4.55 3.31
C VAL A 66 -13.47 -5.63 2.59
N ASP A 67 -14.16 -6.51 1.86
CA ASP A 67 -13.50 -7.49 1.00
C ASP A 67 -12.75 -6.76 -0.13
N PRO A 68 -11.40 -6.86 -0.20
CA PRO A 68 -10.61 -6.22 -1.26
C PRO A 68 -11.08 -6.59 -2.67
N ARG A 69 -11.70 -7.75 -2.87
CA ARG A 69 -12.22 -8.20 -4.16
C ARG A 69 -13.28 -7.25 -4.72
N LEU A 70 -14.10 -6.64 -3.87
CA LEU A 70 -15.11 -5.67 -4.31
C LEU A 70 -14.46 -4.41 -4.92
N LEU A 71 -13.29 -4.02 -4.40
CA LEU A 71 -12.54 -2.87 -4.87
C LEU A 71 -11.80 -3.18 -6.16
N THR A 72 -11.21 -4.38 -6.29
CA THR A 72 -10.60 -4.82 -7.56
C THR A 72 -11.66 -5.01 -8.65
N ASP A 73 -12.82 -5.58 -8.34
CA ASP A 73 -13.92 -5.71 -9.30
C ASP A 73 -14.42 -4.34 -9.77
N THR A 74 -14.44 -3.34 -8.88
CA THR A 74 -14.79 -1.96 -9.25
C THR A 74 -13.75 -1.38 -10.21
N LEU A 75 -12.45 -1.57 -9.96
CA LEU A 75 -11.37 -1.14 -10.85
C LEU A 75 -11.48 -1.79 -12.25
N GLU A 76 -11.79 -3.08 -12.30
CA GLU A 76 -11.98 -3.82 -13.56
C GLU A 76 -13.22 -3.32 -14.31
N LEU A 77 -14.35 -3.16 -13.61
CA LEU A 77 -15.60 -2.70 -14.18
C LEU A 77 -15.49 -1.30 -14.79
N THR A 78 -14.63 -0.44 -14.24
CA THR A 78 -14.45 0.95 -14.72
C THR A 78 -13.09 1.19 -15.38
N ALA A 79 -12.39 0.14 -15.81
CA ALA A 79 -11.04 0.21 -16.38
C ALA A 79 -10.97 1.11 -17.63
N THR A 80 -11.98 1.07 -18.49
CA THR A 80 -12.03 1.83 -19.75
C THR A 80 -12.79 3.15 -19.64
N ALA A 81 -13.31 3.48 -18.45
CA ALA A 81 -14.10 4.68 -18.26
C ALA A 81 -13.21 5.93 -18.09
N ASP A 82 -13.65 7.02 -18.71
CA ASP A 82 -13.04 8.34 -18.54
C ASP A 82 -13.42 8.94 -17.17
N MET A 83 -12.40 9.35 -16.41
CA MET A 83 -12.50 10.02 -15.12
C MET A 83 -11.15 10.66 -14.77
N PRO A 84 -11.11 11.69 -13.90
CA PRO A 84 -9.84 12.23 -13.41
C PRO A 84 -8.97 11.16 -12.73
N ASP A 85 -7.66 11.22 -12.95
CA ASP A 85 -6.70 10.24 -12.42
C ASP A 85 -6.75 10.17 -10.89
N GLU A 86 -7.07 11.29 -10.21
CA GLU A 86 -7.20 11.35 -8.74
C GLU A 86 -8.31 10.43 -8.22
N VAL A 87 -9.39 10.25 -8.98
CA VAL A 87 -10.49 9.35 -8.62
C VAL A 87 -10.00 7.90 -8.64
N ARG A 88 -9.30 7.53 -9.72
CA ARG A 88 -8.75 6.19 -9.88
C ARG A 88 -7.62 5.92 -8.88
N ALA A 89 -6.77 6.92 -8.63
CA ALA A 89 -5.71 6.85 -7.62
C ALA A 89 -6.28 6.59 -6.22
N LYS A 90 -7.38 7.26 -5.86
CA LYS A 90 -8.08 7.07 -4.58
C LYS A 90 -8.55 5.63 -4.39
N LEU A 91 -9.17 5.02 -5.42
CA LEU A 91 -9.60 3.63 -5.36
C LEU A 91 -8.41 2.66 -5.25
N HIS A 92 -7.34 2.85 -6.03
CA HIS A 92 -6.12 2.06 -5.88
C HIS A 92 -5.51 2.20 -4.48
N LYS A 93 -5.45 3.42 -3.95
CA LYS A 93 -4.93 3.68 -2.60
C LYS A 93 -5.67 2.87 -1.56
N ILE A 94 -7.00 2.97 -1.51
CA ILE A 94 -7.77 2.27 -0.47
C ILE A 94 -7.75 0.75 -0.66
N THR A 95 -7.73 0.27 -1.91
CA THR A 95 -7.53 -1.16 -2.21
C THR A 95 -6.22 -1.68 -1.64
N GLY A 96 -5.11 -0.94 -1.83
CA GLY A 96 -3.81 -1.33 -1.32
C GLY A 96 -3.74 -1.36 0.21
N LEU A 97 -4.47 -0.48 0.90
CA LEU A 97 -4.55 -0.49 2.36
C LEU A 97 -5.30 -1.72 2.89
N PHE A 98 -6.46 -2.06 2.31
CA PHE A 98 -7.16 -3.28 2.69
C PHE A 98 -6.39 -4.56 2.37
N LEU A 99 -5.67 -4.62 1.24
CA LEU A 99 -4.79 -5.76 0.92
C LEU A 99 -3.65 -5.90 1.93
N ARG A 100 -3.04 -4.79 2.34
CA ARG A 100 -2.01 -4.78 3.40
C ARG A 100 -2.59 -5.36 4.69
N ASP A 101 -3.77 -4.90 5.09
CA ASP A 101 -4.39 -5.33 6.35
C ASP A 101 -4.84 -6.79 6.30
N ALA A 102 -5.13 -7.31 5.10
CA ALA A 102 -5.37 -8.73 4.84
C ALA A 102 -4.07 -9.58 4.76
N GLY A 103 -2.89 -8.97 4.87
CA GLY A 103 -1.59 -9.65 4.82
C GLY A 103 -1.02 -9.88 3.41
N ASP A 104 -1.67 -9.37 2.36
CA ASP A 104 -1.13 -9.41 0.99
C ASP A 104 -0.24 -8.20 0.72
N ALA A 105 1.00 -8.27 1.21
CA ALA A 105 1.98 -7.20 1.04
C ALA A 105 2.34 -6.92 -0.44
N ALA A 106 2.36 -7.96 -1.29
CA ALA A 106 2.72 -7.83 -2.71
C ALA A 106 1.61 -7.13 -3.49
N GLY A 107 0.36 -7.57 -3.31
CA GLY A 107 -0.81 -6.91 -3.91
C GLY A 107 -0.96 -5.47 -3.41
N ALA A 108 -0.80 -5.25 -2.10
CA ALA A 108 -0.82 -3.91 -1.52
C ALA A 108 0.20 -2.97 -2.20
N LEU A 109 1.45 -3.42 -2.34
CA LEU A 109 2.50 -2.62 -2.95
C LEU A 109 2.15 -2.21 -4.40
N ALA A 110 1.66 -3.15 -5.20
CA ALA A 110 1.29 -2.89 -6.60
C ALA A 110 0.19 -1.81 -6.70
N HIS A 111 -0.86 -1.91 -5.87
CA HIS A 111 -1.94 -0.93 -5.85
C HIS A 111 -1.47 0.45 -5.36
N LEU A 112 -0.64 0.51 -4.30
CA LEU A 112 -0.14 1.78 -3.78
C LEU A 112 0.83 2.49 -4.75
N GLN A 113 1.67 1.73 -5.44
CA GLN A 113 2.53 2.26 -6.51
C GLN A 113 1.68 2.81 -7.65
N ARG A 114 0.62 2.09 -8.08
CA ARG A 114 -0.29 2.59 -9.11
C ARG A 114 -1.02 3.86 -8.68
N ALA A 115 -1.46 3.95 -7.43
CA ALA A 115 -2.05 5.17 -6.87
C ALA A 115 -1.07 6.36 -6.96
N THR A 116 0.21 6.15 -6.67
CA THR A 116 1.23 7.22 -6.73
C THR A 116 1.58 7.63 -8.16
N GLN A 117 1.51 6.70 -9.13
CA GLN A 117 1.70 7.00 -10.55
C GLN A 117 0.58 7.89 -11.12
N LEU A 118 -0.65 7.65 -10.68
CA LEU A 118 -1.83 8.42 -11.07
C LEU A 118 -1.91 9.76 -10.33
N ASP A 119 -1.64 9.76 -9.02
CA ASP A 119 -1.62 10.95 -8.20
C ASP A 119 -0.39 10.95 -7.26
N CYS A 120 0.58 11.82 -7.58
CA CYS A 120 1.79 11.97 -6.78
C CYS A 120 1.53 12.49 -5.35
N GLN A 121 0.34 13.07 -5.10
CA GLN A 121 -0.13 13.55 -3.80
C GLN A 121 -1.04 12.55 -3.07
N ALA A 122 -1.15 11.30 -3.55
CA ALA A 122 -1.96 10.26 -2.90
C ALA A 122 -1.53 9.96 -1.44
N GLY A 123 -0.33 10.37 -1.03
CA GLY A 123 0.12 10.33 0.37
C GLY A 123 0.56 8.95 0.88
N VAL A 124 0.87 8.01 -0.01
CA VAL A 124 1.21 6.61 0.34
C VAL A 124 2.69 6.24 0.21
N LYS A 125 3.57 7.23 0.01
CA LYS A 125 5.02 7.01 -0.18
C LYS A 125 5.65 6.23 0.99
N LYS A 126 5.32 6.59 2.23
CA LYS A 126 5.83 5.89 3.42
C LYS A 126 5.35 4.44 3.51
N GLU A 127 4.10 4.20 3.12
CA GLU A 127 3.53 2.85 3.11
C GLU A 127 4.20 1.96 2.05
N ILE A 128 4.48 2.52 0.87
CA ILE A 128 5.26 1.85 -0.19
C ILE A 128 6.65 1.47 0.33
N GLU A 129 7.39 2.42 0.90
CA GLU A 129 8.73 2.16 1.45
C GLU A 129 8.71 1.08 2.53
N ARG A 130 7.66 1.04 3.36
CA ARG A 130 7.47 0.01 4.39
C ARG A 130 7.27 -1.36 3.77
N LEU A 131 6.34 -1.49 2.81
CA LEU A 131 6.04 -2.74 2.12
C LEU A 131 7.23 -3.26 1.30
N GLU A 132 7.97 -2.38 0.63
CA GLU A 132 9.18 -2.77 -0.11
C GLU A 132 10.28 -3.34 0.81
N ARG A 133 10.39 -2.85 2.04
CA ARG A 133 11.32 -3.40 3.03
C ARG A 133 10.85 -4.74 3.58
N GLU A 134 9.54 -4.89 3.77
CA GLU A 134 8.92 -6.12 4.26
C GLU A 134 9.06 -7.26 3.25
N LEU A 135 8.90 -6.97 1.96
CA LEU A 135 9.04 -7.94 0.87
C LEU A 135 10.49 -8.28 0.52
N LYS A 136 11.46 -7.43 0.92
CA LYS A 136 12.89 -7.75 0.76
C LYS A 136 13.27 -8.79 1.83
N PRO A 137 13.77 -9.98 1.45
CA PRO A 137 14.20 -10.96 2.42
C PRO A 137 15.30 -10.37 3.31
N LYS A 138 15.18 -10.57 4.63
CA LYS A 138 16.25 -10.26 5.58
C LYS A 138 17.49 -11.05 5.14
N PRO A 139 18.66 -10.42 4.97
CA PRO A 139 19.89 -11.17 4.78
C PRO A 139 20.03 -12.16 5.94
N GLU A 140 20.23 -13.44 5.62
CA GLU A 140 20.65 -14.42 6.62
C GLU A 140 21.86 -13.83 7.36
N PRO A 141 21.95 -13.98 8.69
CA PRO A 141 23.13 -13.55 9.41
C PRO A 141 24.32 -14.34 8.88
N GLN A 142 25.09 -13.71 8.00
CA GLN A 142 26.37 -14.26 7.57
C GLN A 142 27.21 -14.44 8.84
N PRO A 143 27.81 -15.63 9.07
CA PRO A 143 28.72 -15.83 10.18
C PRO A 143 29.78 -14.74 10.08
N LYS A 144 29.92 -13.93 11.14
CA LYS A 144 30.99 -12.92 11.22
C LYS A 144 32.30 -13.67 10.99
N ALA A 145 32.91 -13.49 9.82
CA ALA A 145 34.27 -13.93 9.60
C ALA A 145 35.12 -13.27 10.67
N ALA A 146 35.67 -14.08 11.58
CA ALA A 146 36.53 -13.59 12.65
C ALA A 146 37.68 -12.83 12.00
N THR A 147 37.69 -11.51 12.14
CA THR A 147 38.81 -10.67 11.73
C THR A 147 39.99 -11.07 12.60
N ARG A 148 40.85 -11.94 12.06
CA ARG A 148 42.06 -12.39 12.73
C ARG A 148 43.01 -11.20 12.77
N ALA A 149 43.04 -10.50 13.91
CA ALA A 149 43.96 -9.40 14.14
C ALA A 149 45.41 -9.90 13.93
N PRO A 150 46.25 -9.16 13.19
CA PRO A 150 47.65 -9.54 13.02
C PRO A 150 48.35 -9.47 14.38
N ARG A 151 48.91 -10.60 14.81
CA ARG A 151 49.67 -10.73 16.05
C ARG A 151 50.96 -9.90 15.91
N LYS A 152 51.03 -8.74 16.55
CA LYS A 152 52.28 -7.97 16.69
C LYS A 152 53.32 -8.84 17.41
N THR A 153 54.38 -9.20 16.70
CA THR A 153 55.59 -9.79 17.28
C THR A 153 56.28 -8.74 18.16
N ARG A 154 56.27 -8.96 19.48
CA ARG A 154 57.12 -8.18 20.42
C ARG A 154 58.57 -8.55 20.15
N SER A 155 59.36 -7.60 19.65
CA SER A 155 60.81 -7.67 19.67
C SER A 155 61.28 -7.61 21.14
N VAL A 156 62.00 -8.65 21.58
CA VAL A 156 62.65 -8.69 22.88
C VAL A 156 64.03 -8.04 22.71
N THR A 157 64.22 -6.85 23.27
CA THR A 157 65.55 -6.26 23.46
C THR A 157 66.24 -6.96 24.64
N PRO A 158 67.50 -7.42 24.52
CA PRO A 158 68.21 -8.02 25.65
C PRO A 158 68.70 -6.95 26.63
N ALA A 159 68.38 -7.15 27.92
CA ALA A 159 68.85 -6.32 29.02
C ALA A 159 70.36 -6.49 29.24
N LYS A 160 71.10 -5.37 29.25
CA LYS A 160 72.52 -5.33 29.63
C LYS A 160 72.68 -5.62 31.13
N ARG A 161 73.51 -6.62 31.41
CA ARG A 161 73.87 -7.16 32.72
C ARG A 161 74.90 -6.25 33.43
N GLY A 162 74.60 -5.84 34.66
CA GLY A 162 75.52 -5.75 35.80
C GLY A 162 76.65 -4.70 35.82
N ARG A 163 76.56 -3.75 36.77
CA ARG A 163 77.73 -3.10 37.40
C ARG A 163 77.70 -3.45 38.90
N PRO A 164 78.80 -3.95 39.50
CA PRO A 164 78.78 -4.40 40.90
C PRO A 164 78.88 -3.20 41.86
N LYS A 165 78.16 -3.26 42.99
CA LYS A 165 78.43 -2.42 44.17
C LYS A 165 79.39 -3.17 45.11
N LYS A 166 80.52 -2.53 45.44
CA LYS A 166 81.46 -2.98 46.47
C LYS A 166 80.81 -2.87 47.86
N LYS A 167 81.16 -3.83 48.74
CA LYS A 167 80.73 -3.94 50.15
C LYS A 167 81.48 -2.95 51.06
N ALA A 168 80.85 -2.73 52.22
CA ALA A 168 81.16 -1.84 53.32
C ALA A 168 82.51 -2.07 54.04
N SER A 169 82.96 -1.01 54.71
CA SER A 169 83.44 -1.02 56.10
C SER A 169 83.06 0.30 56.75
#